data_AF-A0A967LSF5-F1
#
_entry.id   AF-A0A967LSF5-F1
#
_cell.length_a   1.000
_cell.length_b   1.000
_cell.length_c   1.000
_cell.angle_alpha   90.00
_cell.angle_beta   90.00
_cell.angle_gamma   90.00
#
_symmetry.space_group_name_H-M   'P 1'
#
loop_
_entity.id
_entity.type
_entity.pdbx_description
1 polymer ?
#
loop_
_entity_poly.entity_id
_entity_poly.type
_entity_poly.pdbx_seq_one_letter_code
_entity_poly.pdbx_strand_id
1 'polypeptide(L)' 'MDASLQERLESGGPETEYRNPLIERYASREMSRIFSPAFKFGTWRRLWLALAEAEQALGLEIPD' A
#
# COMPACT_ATOMS: atom_id res chain seq x y z
N MET A 1 -33.14 24.56 -4.51
CA MET A 1 -31.80 23.97 -4.71
C MET A 1 -31.92 23.09 -5.95
N ASP A 2 -31.15 23.41 -6.99
CA ASP A 2 -31.16 22.69 -8.27
C ASP A 2 -30.60 21.27 -8.09
N ALA A 3 -31.27 20.26 -8.67
CA ALA A 3 -30.84 18.86 -8.67
C ALA A 3 -29.42 18.69 -9.23
N SER A 4 -28.99 19.57 -10.15
CA SER A 4 -27.63 19.57 -10.70
C SER A 4 -26.54 19.97 -9.68
N LEU A 5 -26.88 20.76 -8.67
CA LEU A 5 -25.96 21.12 -7.57
C LEU A 5 -25.84 19.99 -6.56
N GLN A 6 -26.93 19.26 -6.33
CA GLN A 6 -26.95 18.07 -5.49
C GLN A 6 -26.06 16.97 -6.09
N GLU A 7 -26.20 16.73 -7.39
CA GLU A 7 -25.42 15.74 -8.14
C GLU A 7 -23.91 16.08 -8.14
N ARG A 8 -23.54 17.37 -8.18
CA ARG A 8 -22.14 17.83 -8.08
C ARG A 8 -21.54 17.70 -6.68
N LEU A 9 -22.36 17.74 -5.63
CA LEU A 9 -21.95 17.51 -4.25
C LEU A 9 -21.84 16.01 -3.93
N GLU A 10 -22.69 15.19 -4.56
CA GLU A 10 -22.69 13.73 -4.46
C GLU A 10 -21.60 13.08 -5.32
N SER A 11 -21.27 13.68 -6.47
CA SER A 11 -20.09 13.35 -7.28
C SER A 11 -18.84 13.96 -6.62
N GLY A 12 -18.54 13.51 -5.41
CA GLY A 12 -17.38 13.98 -4.65
C GLY A 12 -16.11 13.98 -5.52
N GLY A 13 -15.54 15.16 -5.75
CA GLY A 13 -14.28 15.29 -6.47
C GLY A 13 -13.13 14.61 -5.70
N PRO A 14 -11.93 14.50 -6.28
CA PRO A 14 -10.79 13.85 -5.60
C PRO A 14 -10.38 14.49 -4.26
N GLU A 15 -10.92 15.67 -3.93
CA GLU A 15 -10.75 16.36 -2.64
C GLU A 15 -11.75 15.93 -1.55
N THR A 16 -12.84 15.24 -1.90
CA THR A 16 -13.82 14.75 -0.90
C THR A 16 -13.50 13.37 -0.37
N GLU A 17 -12.50 12.68 -0.93
CA GLU A 17 -12.02 11.40 -0.40
C GLU A 17 -11.20 11.59 0.87
N TYR A 18 -11.46 10.76 1.88
CA TYR A 18 -10.68 10.76 3.10
C TYR A 18 -9.21 10.47 2.81
N ARG A 19 -8.37 11.41 3.20
CA ARG A 19 -6.92 11.33 3.12
C ARG A 19 -6.35 11.43 4.52
N ASN A 20 -5.37 10.58 4.84
CA ASN A 20 -4.78 10.57 6.16
C ASN A 20 -3.80 11.75 6.31
N PRO A 21 -4.09 12.77 7.15
CA PRO A 21 -3.25 13.96 7.26
C PRO A 21 -1.86 13.65 7.82
N LEU A 22 -1.70 12.55 8.56
CA LEU A 22 -0.39 12.07 9.01
C LEU A 22 0.48 11.71 7.81
N ILE A 23 -0.06 11.08 6.79
CA ILE A 23 0.69 10.65 5.60
C ILE A 23 0.96 11.81 4.65
N GLU A 24 0.00 12.74 4.49
CA GLU A 24 0.09 13.80 3.49
C GLU A 24 0.79 15.07 3.94
N ARG A 25 0.68 15.43 5.23
CA ARG A 25 1.15 16.72 5.74
C ARG A 25 2.28 16.60 6.75
N TYR A 26 2.27 15.56 7.59
CA TYR A 26 3.13 15.52 8.77
C TYR A 26 4.28 14.53 8.66
N ALA A 27 4.08 13.37 8.04
CA ALA A 27 5.10 12.34 7.93
C ALA A 27 6.16 12.69 6.88
N SER A 28 7.40 12.28 7.15
CA SER A 28 8.45 12.31 6.14
C SER A 28 8.14 11.33 5.01
N ARG A 29 8.67 11.61 3.81
CA ARG A 29 8.53 10.72 2.65
C ARG A 29 9.04 9.30 2.94
N GLU A 30 10.11 9.19 3.73
CA GLU A 30 10.69 7.92 4.14
C GLU A 30 9.73 7.12 5.04
N MET A 31 9.15 7.78 6.04
CA MET A 31 8.19 7.15 6.95
C MET A 31 6.94 6.67 6.19
N SER A 32 6.39 7.52 5.32
CA SER A 32 5.26 7.16 4.46
C SER A 32 5.58 5.98 3.53
N ARG A 33 6.83 5.87 3.05
CA ARG A 33 7.28 4.73 2.25
C ARG A 33 7.33 3.45 3.07
N ILE A 34 7.89 3.47 4.28
CA ILE A 34 8.02 2.29 5.15
C ILE A 34 6.64 1.67 5.43
N PHE A 35 5.63 2.50 5.67
CA PHE A 35 4.26 2.05 5.92
C PHE A 35 3.40 1.90 4.65
N SER A 36 3.98 2.05 3.46
CA SER A 36 3.24 1.90 2.21
C SER A 36 2.90 0.43 1.90
N PRO A 37 1.78 0.17 1.20
CA PRO A 37 1.46 -1.18 0.71
C PRO A 37 2.57 -1.78 -0.15
N ALA A 38 3.22 -0.96 -0.98
CA ALA A 38 4.31 -1.40 -1.84
C ALA A 38 5.50 -1.94 -1.02
N PHE A 39 5.88 -1.25 0.06
CA PHE A 39 6.95 -1.70 0.95
C PHE A 39 6.55 -2.97 1.71
N LYS A 40 5.32 -3.03 2.24
CA LYS A 40 4.79 -4.21 2.93
C LYS A 40 4.82 -5.46 2.04
N PHE A 41 4.17 -5.42 0.88
CA PHE A 41 4.07 -6.59 -0.01
C PHE A 41 5.41 -6.92 -0.68
N GLY A 42 6.24 -5.93 -0.96
CA GLY A 42 7.62 -6.16 -1.39
C GLY A 42 8.46 -6.88 -0.32
N THR A 43 8.27 -6.53 0.94
CA THR A 43 8.95 -7.20 2.06
C THR A 43 8.47 -8.64 2.25
N TRP A 44 7.16 -8.90 2.13
CA TRP A 44 6.63 -10.27 2.18
C TRP A 44 7.21 -11.17 1.10
N ARG A 45 7.31 -10.69 -0.15
CA ARG A 45 7.95 -11.47 -1.23
C ARG A 45 9.40 -11.79 -0.92
N ARG A 46 10.16 -10.83 -0.37
CA ARG A 46 11.55 -11.07 0.06
C ARG A 46 11.63 -12.13 1.15
N LEU A 47 10.70 -12.15 2.09
CA LEU A 47 10.64 -13.17 3.14
C LEU A 47 10.30 -14.54 2.56
N TRP A 48 9.37 -14.64 1.61
CA TRP A 48 9.07 -15.91 0.94
C TRP A 48 10.24 -16.44 0.12
N LEU A 49 10.98 -15.57 -0.58
CA LEU A 49 12.20 -15.98 -1.27
C LEU A 49 13.24 -16.49 -0.29
N ALA A 50 13.52 -15.74 0.80
CA ALA A 50 14.47 -16.18 1.81
C ALA A 50 14.05 -17.50 2.50
N LEU A 51 12.75 -17.71 2.70
CA LEU A 51 12.22 -18.97 3.22
C LEU A 51 12.47 -20.12 2.23
N ALA A 52 12.13 -19.93 0.96
CA ALA A 52 12.34 -20.93 -0.09
C ALA A 52 13.83 -21.27 -0.26
N GLU A 53 14.72 -20.28 -0.23
CA GLU A 53 16.17 -20.47 -0.26
C GLU A 53 16.66 -21.30 0.94
N ALA A 54 16.15 -21.03 2.14
CA ALA A 54 16.49 -21.79 3.35
C ALA A 54 15.95 -23.23 3.32
N GLU A 55 14.72 -23.42 2.83
CA GLU A 55 14.09 -24.73 2.65
C GLU A 55 14.85 -25.59 1.62
N GLN A 56 15.25 -24.99 0.49
CA GLN A 56 16.08 -25.64 -0.53
C GLN A 56 17.44 -26.06 0.04
N ALA A 57 18.09 -25.19 0.83
CA ALA A 57 19.36 -25.49 1.49
C ALA A 57 19.27 -26.64 2.52
N LEU A 58 18.08 -26.87 3.09
CA LEU A 58 17.79 -27.99 3.99
C LEU A 58 17.41 -29.29 3.23
N GLY A 59 17.41 -29.27 1.90
CA GLY A 59 17.20 -30.43 1.04
C GLY A 59 15.76 -30.63 0.56
N LEU A 60 14.90 -29.61 0.69
CA LEU A 60 13.57 -29.64 0.06
C LEU A 60 13.68 -29.33 -1.43
N GLU A 61 12.95 -30.06 -2.26
CA GLU A 61 12.91 -29.84 -3.71
C GLU A 61 12.05 -28.61 -4.04
N ILE A 62 12.69 -27.44 -4.08
CA ILE A 62 12.07 -26.18 -4.51
C ILE A 62 12.68 -25.81 -5.88
N PRO A 63 11.84 -25.66 -6.93
CA PRO A 63 12.30 -25.21 -8.25
C PRO A 63 12.84 -23.78 -8.21
N ASP A 64 13.87 -23.53 -9.01
CA ASP A 64 14.41 -22.19 -9.26
C ASP A 64 13.47 -21.32 -10.12
#